data_AF-A0A931PH80-F1
#
_entry.id   AF-A0A931PH80-F1
#
_cell.length_a   1.000
_cell.length_b   1.000
_cell.length_c   1.000
_cell.angle_alpha   90.00
_cell.angle_beta   90.00
_cell.angle_gamma   90.00
#
_symmetry.space_group_name_H-M   'P 1'
#
loop_
_entity.id
_entity.type
_entity.pdbx_description
1 polymer ?
#
loop_
_entity_poly.entity_id
_entity_poly.type
_entity_poly.pdbx_seq_one_letter_code
_entity_poly.pdbx_strand_id
1 'polypeptide(L)'
;MPDINKHSADEFLEEFRKDSGNAPLALYTGAALHRAGRLDEAAAVWTIGHDESGVLRHLHKMPEIQGDLREFSLLADKSIAEHFTGMHRETVMRVAAETGADLSRVLAGVWPHFATEPFRYRADGQRPDTFYMPDLEAKPVWPGGEFAWAAALQDAAETIRSEYLAAAGLEHVPCIAPNAQDVKWARLSGSDDWAAINLYFNAARQPEAEHFPATFATLTSTPLLTRDDVPLEVMFSRMRPDVEIPPHCGLTNTRLTVHLPIIAPEGSAFRIASNRFDWGLDAPIIIDDSFLYEAWNGSDEDFVALTFKIPHPHLAAAELMAIEAVYDRFDSWVADRIDRLGIIHPDAPTKS
;
A
#
# COMPACT_ATOMS: atom_id res chain seq x y z
N MET A 1 14.91 -31.60 -8.92
CA MET A 1 13.46 -31.38 -8.78
C MET A 1 12.73 -32.60 -9.33
N PRO A 2 11.63 -33.04 -8.69
CA PRO A 2 10.84 -34.15 -9.19
C PRO A 2 10.33 -33.87 -10.61
N ASP A 3 10.31 -34.89 -11.45
CA ASP A 3 9.77 -34.78 -12.81
C ASP A 3 8.24 -34.60 -12.71
N ILE A 4 7.74 -33.44 -13.15
CA ILE A 4 6.30 -33.10 -13.08
C ILE A 4 5.42 -34.12 -13.82
N ASN A 5 6.00 -34.91 -14.74
CA ASN A 5 5.27 -35.93 -15.48
C ASN A 5 5.18 -37.27 -14.74
N LYS A 6 5.88 -37.43 -13.61
CA LYS A 6 5.93 -38.67 -12.83
C LYS A 6 5.21 -38.59 -11.48
N HIS A 7 4.74 -37.41 -11.10
CA HIS A 7 4.11 -37.14 -9.81
C HIS A 7 2.75 -36.47 -10.00
N SER A 8 1.81 -36.77 -9.12
CA SER A 8 0.49 -36.14 -9.11
C SER A 8 0.53 -34.75 -8.49
N ALA A 9 -0.47 -33.92 -8.79
CA ALA A 9 -0.61 -32.60 -8.15
C ALA A 9 -0.78 -32.70 -6.62
N ASP A 10 -1.41 -33.77 -6.13
CA ASP A 10 -1.59 -34.00 -4.70
C ASP A 10 -0.26 -34.36 -4.01
N GLU A 11 0.61 -35.14 -4.64
CA GLU A 11 1.94 -35.46 -4.11
C GLU A 11 2.79 -34.19 -3.97
N PHE A 12 2.79 -33.32 -4.99
CA PHE A 12 3.49 -32.04 -4.95
C PHE A 12 2.93 -31.10 -3.87
N LEU A 13 1.60 -31.06 -3.72
CA LEU A 13 0.95 -30.24 -2.71
C LEU A 13 1.24 -30.75 -1.29
N GLU A 14 1.27 -32.06 -1.09
CA GLU A 14 1.63 -32.66 0.20
C GLU A 14 3.06 -32.32 0.60
N GLU A 15 4.01 -32.37 -0.33
CA GLU A 15 5.40 -31.94 -0.07
C GLU A 15 5.48 -30.43 0.18
N PHE A 16 4.76 -29.62 -0.59
CA PHE A 16 4.75 -28.17 -0.38
C PHE A 16 4.18 -27.79 0.99
N ARG A 17 3.17 -28.51 1.51
CA ARG A 17 2.65 -28.28 2.87
C ARG A 17 3.69 -28.52 3.97
N LYS A 18 4.66 -29.40 3.72
CA LYS A 18 5.74 -29.73 4.67
C LYS A 18 6.85 -28.69 4.64
N ASP A 19 7.02 -27.99 3.52
CA ASP A 19 8.10 -27.02 3.28
C ASP A 19 7.60 -25.85 2.41
N SER A 20 6.64 -25.08 2.95
CA SER A 20 5.96 -24.00 2.20
C SER A 20 6.87 -22.79 1.92
N GLY A 21 8.02 -22.71 2.61
CA GLY A 21 9.07 -21.71 2.38
C GLY A 21 9.92 -21.99 1.12
N ASN A 22 9.78 -23.17 0.52
CA ASN A 22 10.63 -23.60 -0.58
C ASN A 22 10.11 -23.06 -1.92
N ALA A 23 10.59 -21.87 -2.31
CA ALA A 23 10.17 -21.21 -3.54
C ALA A 23 10.38 -22.05 -4.82
N PRO A 24 11.49 -22.79 -4.99
CA PRO A 24 11.60 -23.75 -6.09
C PRO A 24 10.51 -24.83 -6.04
N LEU A 25 10.18 -25.42 -4.89
CA LEU A 25 9.09 -26.39 -4.75
C LEU A 25 7.73 -25.77 -5.10
N ALA A 26 7.45 -24.56 -4.61
CA ALA A 26 6.25 -23.80 -4.93
C ALA A 26 6.05 -23.67 -6.45
N LEU A 27 7.14 -23.40 -7.19
CA LEU A 27 7.09 -23.24 -8.63
C LEU A 27 6.59 -24.50 -9.35
N TYR A 28 7.12 -25.67 -8.98
CA TYR A 28 6.72 -26.96 -9.56
C TYR A 28 5.33 -27.39 -9.08
N THR A 29 5.01 -27.19 -7.79
CA THR A 29 3.71 -27.53 -7.22
C THR A 29 2.59 -26.72 -7.87
N GLY A 30 2.76 -25.40 -8.03
CA GLY A 30 1.78 -24.58 -8.74
C GLY A 30 1.62 -25.01 -10.20
N ALA A 31 2.69 -25.37 -10.90
CA ALA A 31 2.60 -25.87 -12.28
C ALA A 31 1.82 -27.20 -12.37
N ALA A 32 1.99 -28.10 -11.40
CA ALA A 32 1.26 -29.36 -11.34
C ALA A 32 -0.24 -29.13 -11.06
N LEU A 33 -0.57 -28.26 -10.11
CA LEU A 33 -1.94 -27.84 -9.80
C LEU A 33 -2.63 -27.17 -10.99
N HIS A 34 -1.91 -26.28 -11.69
CA HIS A 34 -2.41 -25.61 -12.88
C HIS A 34 -2.75 -26.63 -13.99
N ARG A 35 -1.86 -27.60 -14.25
CA ARG A 35 -2.11 -28.68 -15.22
C ARG A 35 -3.31 -29.55 -14.86
N ALA A 36 -3.58 -29.72 -13.57
CA ALA A 36 -4.76 -30.44 -13.05
C ALA A 36 -6.05 -29.59 -13.05
N GLY A 37 -6.01 -28.33 -13.51
CA GLY A 37 -7.16 -27.41 -13.52
C GLY A 37 -7.48 -26.77 -12.17
N ARG A 38 -6.62 -26.92 -11.16
CA ARG A 38 -6.77 -26.36 -9.80
C ARG A 38 -6.14 -24.96 -9.74
N LEU A 39 -6.68 -24.04 -10.55
CA LEU A 39 -6.06 -22.74 -10.83
C LEU A 39 -5.90 -21.84 -9.60
N ASP A 40 -6.93 -21.79 -8.74
CA ASP A 40 -6.91 -20.97 -7.52
C ASP A 40 -5.89 -21.49 -6.49
N GLU A 41 -5.74 -22.81 -6.36
CA GLU A 41 -4.69 -23.41 -5.53
C GLU A 41 -3.30 -23.21 -6.13
N ALA A 42 -3.16 -23.27 -7.45
CA ALA A 42 -1.91 -22.94 -8.13
C ALA A 42 -1.49 -21.49 -7.86
N ALA A 43 -2.44 -20.54 -7.98
CA ALA A 43 -2.21 -19.14 -7.65
C ALA A 43 -1.80 -18.97 -6.18
N ALA A 44 -2.46 -19.65 -5.24
CA ALA A 44 -2.13 -19.62 -3.82
C ALA A 44 -0.70 -20.13 -3.53
N VAL A 45 -0.30 -21.25 -4.14
CA VAL A 45 1.06 -21.79 -3.96
C VAL A 45 2.11 -20.82 -4.51
N TRP A 46 1.90 -20.29 -5.71
CA TRP A 46 2.88 -19.38 -6.31
C TRP A 46 2.97 -18.03 -5.61
N THR A 47 1.88 -17.50 -5.04
CA THR A 47 1.96 -16.26 -4.24
C THR A 47 2.72 -16.49 -2.94
N ILE A 48 2.51 -17.61 -2.24
CA ILE A 48 3.32 -17.97 -1.05
C ILE A 48 4.80 -18.08 -1.42
N GLY A 49 5.14 -18.85 -2.45
CA GLY A 49 6.55 -18.98 -2.87
C GLY A 49 7.17 -17.67 -3.36
N HIS A 50 6.36 -16.74 -3.88
CA HIS A 50 6.84 -15.41 -4.25
C HIS A 50 7.12 -14.55 -3.02
N ASP A 51 6.24 -14.55 -2.02
CA ASP A 51 6.44 -13.80 -0.77
C ASP A 51 7.73 -14.22 -0.05
N GLU A 52 8.05 -15.52 -0.10
CA GLU A 52 9.27 -16.09 0.51
C GLU A 52 10.56 -15.75 -0.25
N SER A 53 10.51 -15.65 -1.58
CA SER A 53 11.71 -15.46 -2.40
C SER A 53 11.89 -14.05 -2.95
N GLY A 54 10.83 -13.25 -3.03
CA GLY A 54 10.79 -11.96 -3.72
C GLY A 54 10.96 -12.01 -5.25
N VAL A 55 11.33 -13.17 -5.84
CA VAL A 55 11.75 -13.26 -7.25
C VAL A 55 11.06 -14.35 -8.05
N LEU A 56 10.33 -15.28 -7.44
CA LEU A 56 9.73 -16.45 -8.10
C LEU A 56 9.02 -16.11 -9.43
N ARG A 57 8.18 -15.08 -9.42
CA ARG A 57 7.41 -14.62 -10.60
C ARG A 57 8.27 -13.98 -11.68
N HIS A 58 9.48 -13.55 -11.37
CA HIS A 58 10.33 -12.77 -12.27
C HIS A 58 11.57 -13.52 -12.74
N LEU A 59 11.81 -14.74 -12.26
CA LEU A 59 12.90 -15.60 -12.73
C LEU A 59 12.91 -15.74 -14.26
N HIS A 60 11.74 -15.81 -14.91
CA HIS A 60 11.68 -15.95 -16.37
C HIS A 60 12.22 -14.75 -17.18
N LYS A 61 12.38 -13.59 -16.52
CA LYS A 61 12.95 -12.35 -17.09
C LYS A 61 14.48 -12.35 -17.00
N MET A 62 15.07 -13.24 -16.20
CA MET A 62 16.51 -13.34 -15.99
C MET A 62 17.15 -14.23 -17.08
N PRO A 63 18.11 -13.73 -17.87
CA PRO A 63 18.70 -14.48 -19.01
C PRO A 63 19.36 -15.81 -18.64
N GLU A 64 19.85 -15.95 -17.41
CA GLU A 64 20.51 -17.13 -16.85
C GLU A 64 19.55 -18.27 -16.48
N ILE A 65 18.26 -17.97 -16.27
CA ILE A 65 17.26 -18.97 -15.92
C ILE A 65 16.74 -19.62 -17.19
N GLN A 66 16.80 -20.95 -17.28
CA GLN A 66 16.42 -21.72 -18.47
C GLN A 66 15.58 -22.96 -18.11
N GLY A 67 15.02 -23.62 -19.14
CA GLY A 67 14.22 -24.83 -18.99
C GLY A 67 12.96 -24.63 -18.14
N ASP A 68 12.59 -25.66 -17.39
CA ASP A 68 11.39 -25.71 -16.55
C ASP A 68 11.26 -24.52 -15.60
N LEU A 69 12.36 -24.06 -14.99
CA LEU A 69 12.34 -22.91 -14.08
C LEU A 69 11.86 -21.63 -14.77
N ARG A 70 12.31 -21.41 -16.01
CA ARG A 70 11.88 -20.26 -16.82
C ARG A 70 10.43 -20.41 -17.25
N GLU A 71 10.04 -21.60 -17.70
CA GLU A 71 8.68 -21.88 -18.17
C GLU A 71 7.66 -21.73 -17.04
N PHE A 72 7.92 -22.36 -15.89
CA PHE A 72 7.00 -22.32 -14.76
C PHE A 72 6.97 -20.95 -14.09
N SER A 73 8.06 -20.18 -14.10
CA SER A 73 8.04 -18.79 -13.63
C SER A 73 7.19 -17.90 -14.52
N LEU A 74 7.25 -18.08 -15.84
CA LEU A 74 6.38 -17.36 -16.78
C LEU A 74 4.91 -17.78 -16.60
N LEU A 75 4.65 -19.07 -16.40
CA LEU A 75 3.29 -19.57 -16.12
C LEU A 75 2.74 -18.97 -14.82
N ALA A 76 3.53 -19.00 -13.74
CA ALA A 76 3.16 -18.41 -12.46
C ALA A 76 2.83 -16.92 -12.57
N ASP A 77 3.67 -16.14 -13.26
CA ASP A 77 3.43 -14.69 -13.42
C ASP A 77 2.12 -14.41 -14.15
N LYS A 78 1.87 -15.13 -15.25
CA LYS A 78 0.62 -14.99 -16.02
C LYS A 78 -0.61 -15.45 -15.24
N SER A 79 -0.57 -16.62 -14.62
CA SER A 79 -1.71 -17.18 -13.91
C SER A 79 -2.09 -16.37 -12.69
N ILE A 80 -1.11 -15.85 -11.92
CA ILE A 80 -1.38 -14.92 -10.81
C ILE A 80 -2.06 -13.66 -11.36
N ALA A 81 -1.52 -13.10 -12.44
CA ALA A 81 -2.08 -11.89 -13.03
C ALA A 81 -3.52 -12.08 -13.54
N GLU A 82 -3.80 -13.19 -14.22
CA GLU A 82 -5.14 -13.57 -14.66
C GLU A 82 -6.10 -13.76 -13.47
N HIS A 83 -5.63 -14.39 -12.39
CA HIS A 83 -6.43 -14.65 -11.19
C HIS A 83 -6.87 -13.35 -10.49
N PHE A 84 -5.93 -12.45 -10.20
CA PHE A 84 -6.25 -11.18 -9.55
C PHE A 84 -7.01 -10.23 -10.47
N THR A 85 -6.74 -10.24 -11.78
CA THR A 85 -7.54 -9.48 -12.76
C THR A 85 -8.99 -10.00 -12.81
N GLY A 86 -9.17 -11.32 -12.72
CA GLY A 86 -10.48 -11.95 -12.60
C GLY A 86 -11.25 -11.47 -11.36
N MET A 87 -10.62 -11.54 -10.18
CA MET A 87 -11.23 -11.05 -8.93
C MET A 87 -11.56 -9.55 -8.95
N HIS A 88 -10.68 -8.72 -9.54
CA HIS A 88 -10.94 -7.30 -9.74
C HIS A 88 -12.22 -7.09 -10.55
N ARG A 89 -12.30 -7.72 -11.74
CA ARG A 89 -13.46 -7.59 -12.62
C ARG A 89 -14.74 -8.10 -11.97
N GLU A 90 -14.71 -9.27 -11.34
CA GLU A 90 -15.88 -9.85 -10.67
C GLU A 90 -16.40 -8.96 -9.54
N THR A 91 -15.49 -8.45 -8.71
CA THR A 91 -15.83 -7.56 -7.60
C THR A 91 -16.44 -6.25 -8.10
N VAL A 92 -15.80 -5.60 -9.08
CA VAL A 92 -16.31 -4.34 -9.63
C VAL A 92 -17.66 -4.53 -10.33
N MET A 93 -17.85 -5.62 -11.09
CA MET A 93 -19.13 -5.93 -11.73
C MET A 93 -20.24 -6.20 -10.72
N ARG A 94 -19.91 -6.86 -9.60
CA ARG A 94 -20.86 -7.07 -8.49
C ARG A 94 -21.29 -5.73 -7.88
N VAL A 95 -20.34 -4.85 -7.54
CA VAL A 95 -20.64 -3.52 -6.99
C VAL A 95 -21.44 -2.68 -7.99
N ALA A 96 -21.12 -2.74 -9.29
CA ALA A 96 -21.89 -2.07 -10.34
C ALA A 96 -23.34 -2.57 -10.39
N ALA A 97 -23.56 -3.88 -10.27
CA ALA A 97 -24.90 -4.47 -10.25
C ALA A 97 -25.70 -4.10 -8.99
N GLU A 98 -25.04 -4.03 -7.83
CA GLU A 98 -25.66 -3.66 -6.54
C GLU A 98 -26.03 -2.17 -6.49
N THR A 99 -25.19 -1.30 -7.04
CA THR A 99 -25.35 0.18 -6.95
C THR A 99 -26.02 0.80 -8.18
N GLY A 100 -25.99 0.14 -9.33
CA GLY A 100 -26.40 0.70 -10.63
C GLY A 100 -25.44 1.77 -11.17
N ALA A 101 -24.27 1.96 -10.56
CA ALA A 101 -23.29 2.96 -10.97
C ALA A 101 -22.47 2.51 -12.19
N ASP A 102 -22.04 3.47 -13.01
CA ASP A 102 -21.03 3.24 -14.05
C ASP A 102 -19.63 3.20 -13.40
N LEU A 103 -19.03 2.01 -13.39
CA LEU A 103 -17.70 1.75 -12.83
C LEU A 103 -16.65 1.45 -13.90
N SER A 104 -16.89 1.89 -15.15
CA SER A 104 -16.00 1.63 -16.28
C SER A 104 -14.55 2.08 -16.04
N ARG A 105 -14.35 3.20 -15.32
CA ARG A 105 -13.01 3.71 -14.97
C ARG A 105 -12.29 2.80 -13.96
N VAL A 106 -13.01 2.25 -12.98
CA VAL A 106 -12.44 1.31 -12.01
C VAL A 106 -12.13 -0.03 -12.68
N LEU A 107 -13.01 -0.49 -13.58
CA LEU A 107 -12.76 -1.68 -14.41
C LEU A 107 -11.49 -1.55 -15.25
N ALA A 108 -11.24 -0.35 -15.81
CA ALA A 108 -10.03 -0.02 -16.56
C ALA A 108 -8.79 0.24 -15.68
N GLY A 109 -8.96 0.21 -14.35
CA GLY A 109 -7.87 0.35 -13.40
C GLY A 109 -6.80 -0.72 -13.60
N VAL A 110 -5.55 -0.33 -13.40
CA VAL A 110 -4.37 -1.15 -13.62
C VAL A 110 -3.75 -1.48 -12.28
N TRP A 111 -3.31 -2.72 -12.11
CA TRP A 111 -2.54 -3.15 -10.95
C TRP A 111 -1.09 -3.42 -11.38
N PRO A 112 -0.16 -2.47 -11.19
CA PRO A 112 1.18 -2.54 -11.79
C PRO A 112 1.94 -3.83 -11.53
N HIS A 113 1.82 -4.39 -10.31
CA HIS A 113 2.49 -5.64 -9.90
C HIS A 113 2.02 -6.89 -10.64
N PHE A 114 0.87 -6.85 -11.28
CA PHE A 114 0.32 -7.98 -12.03
C PHE A 114 -0.37 -7.55 -13.32
N ALA A 115 0.06 -6.43 -13.90
CA ALA A 115 -0.37 -6.02 -15.23
C ALA A 115 0.22 -6.98 -16.28
N THR A 116 -0.64 -7.66 -17.04
CA THR A 116 -0.22 -8.53 -18.16
C THR A 116 0.06 -7.74 -19.43
N GLU A 117 -0.65 -6.63 -19.62
CA GLU A 117 -0.53 -5.77 -20.80
C GLU A 117 0.35 -4.56 -20.51
N PRO A 118 1.18 -4.12 -21.48
CA PRO A 118 1.93 -2.88 -21.34
C PRO A 118 0.99 -1.69 -21.18
N PHE A 119 1.27 -0.84 -20.19
CA PHE A 119 0.57 0.41 -19.97
C PHE A 119 1.56 1.55 -19.76
N ARG A 120 1.06 2.79 -19.80
CA ARG A 120 1.85 3.99 -19.52
C ARG A 120 1.15 4.81 -18.46
N TYR A 121 1.93 5.31 -17.52
CA TYR A 121 1.46 6.34 -16.61
C TYR A 121 1.26 7.65 -17.37
N ARG A 122 0.19 8.36 -17.01
CA ARG A 122 -0.22 9.62 -17.64
C ARG A 122 0.83 10.72 -17.47
N ALA A 123 1.45 10.79 -16.29
CA ALA A 123 2.41 11.83 -15.95
C ALA A 123 3.81 11.24 -15.69
N ASP A 124 4.82 12.05 -16.01
CA ASP A 124 6.20 11.73 -15.68
C ASP A 124 6.41 11.76 -14.16
N GLY A 125 7.15 10.77 -13.66
CA GLY A 125 7.39 10.60 -12.22
C GLY A 125 6.24 9.96 -11.43
N GLN A 126 5.03 9.80 -11.99
CA GLN A 126 3.94 9.09 -11.34
C GLN A 126 4.09 7.57 -11.52
N ARG A 127 4.28 6.83 -10.43
CA ARG A 127 4.50 5.37 -10.43
C ARG A 127 3.88 4.72 -9.18
N PRO A 128 2.55 4.75 -8.99
CA PRO A 128 1.93 4.07 -7.87
C PRO A 128 2.28 2.58 -7.88
N ASP A 129 2.50 2.02 -6.70
CA ASP A 129 3.00 0.65 -6.57
C ASP A 129 1.89 -0.39 -6.78
N THR A 130 0.69 -0.16 -6.25
CA THR A 130 -0.35 -1.19 -6.14
C THR A 130 -1.48 -1.03 -7.15
N PHE A 131 -2.11 0.15 -7.23
CA PHE A 131 -3.27 0.39 -8.10
C PHE A 131 -3.18 1.74 -8.80
N TYR A 132 -3.63 1.80 -10.05
CA TYR A 132 -3.56 2.98 -10.87
C TYR A 132 -4.84 3.16 -11.67
N MET A 133 -5.47 4.33 -11.56
CA MET A 133 -6.58 4.75 -12.43
C MET A 133 -6.06 5.75 -13.47
N PRO A 134 -5.93 5.35 -14.75
CA PRO A 134 -5.33 6.19 -15.80
C PRO A 134 -6.08 7.50 -16.06
N ASP A 135 -7.39 7.50 -15.85
CA ASP A 135 -8.27 8.61 -16.20
C ASP A 135 -8.30 9.73 -15.14
N LEU A 136 -7.75 9.50 -13.95
CA LEU A 136 -7.67 10.55 -12.93
C LEU A 136 -6.73 11.68 -13.39
N GLU A 137 -7.03 12.88 -12.90
CA GLU A 137 -6.15 14.02 -13.12
C GLU A 137 -4.84 13.80 -12.35
N ALA A 138 -3.71 14.01 -13.02
CA ALA A 138 -2.40 13.74 -12.43
C ALA A 138 -1.72 15.07 -12.09
N LYS A 139 -1.85 15.49 -10.83
CA LYS A 139 -1.19 16.68 -10.27
C LYS A 139 -0.36 16.26 -9.05
N PRO A 140 0.96 16.51 -9.02
CA PRO A 140 1.78 16.14 -7.88
C PRO A 140 1.42 16.96 -6.62
N VAL A 141 1.07 18.23 -6.79
CA VAL A 141 0.67 19.14 -5.69
C VAL A 141 -0.66 19.78 -6.05
N TRP A 142 -1.58 19.80 -5.08
CA TRP A 142 -2.90 20.38 -5.20
C TRP A 142 -3.00 21.68 -4.38
N PRO A 143 -3.43 22.80 -4.99
CA PRO A 143 -3.62 24.05 -4.27
C PRO A 143 -4.65 23.93 -3.16
N GLY A 144 -4.31 24.36 -1.93
CA GLY A 144 -5.22 24.30 -0.78
C GLY A 144 -6.56 25.05 -1.01
N GLY A 145 -6.56 26.10 -1.85
CA GLY A 145 -7.77 26.84 -2.22
C GLY A 145 -8.81 26.04 -3.01
N GLU A 146 -8.45 24.86 -3.54
CA GLU A 146 -9.40 23.92 -4.17
C GLU A 146 -10.22 23.15 -3.12
N PHE A 147 -9.84 23.21 -1.83
CA PHE A 147 -10.45 22.45 -0.75
C PHE A 147 -11.05 23.36 0.32
N ALA A 148 -12.38 23.39 0.41
CA ALA A 148 -13.11 24.28 1.33
C ALA A 148 -12.75 24.07 2.82
N TRP A 149 -12.29 22.87 3.20
CA TRP A 149 -11.90 22.53 4.57
C TRP A 149 -10.45 22.92 4.92
N ALA A 150 -9.60 23.23 3.94
CA ALA A 150 -8.18 23.47 4.18
C ALA A 150 -7.92 24.71 5.05
N ALA A 151 -8.71 25.77 4.89
CA ALA A 151 -8.59 26.99 5.70
C ALA A 151 -8.89 26.72 7.19
N ALA A 152 -9.93 25.94 7.48
CA ALA A 152 -10.27 25.57 8.87
C ALA A 152 -9.19 24.70 9.51
N LEU A 153 -8.54 23.83 8.73
CA LEU A 153 -7.41 23.04 9.19
C LEU A 153 -6.19 23.91 9.52
N GLN A 154 -5.88 24.88 8.66
CA GLN A 154 -4.83 25.88 8.89
C GLN A 154 -5.10 26.73 10.15
N ASP A 155 -6.33 27.23 10.31
CA ASP A 155 -6.73 28.04 11.48
C ASP A 155 -6.61 27.26 12.80
N ALA A 156 -6.73 25.94 12.75
CA ALA A 156 -6.62 25.06 13.92
C ALA A 156 -5.17 24.59 14.21
N ALA A 157 -4.18 24.94 13.37
CA ALA A 157 -2.84 24.37 13.43
C ALA A 157 -2.16 24.54 14.80
N GLU A 158 -2.22 25.74 15.40
CA GLU A 158 -1.65 25.99 16.72
C GLU A 158 -2.35 25.19 17.85
N THR A 159 -3.66 24.93 17.69
CA THR A 159 -4.41 24.09 18.65
C THR A 159 -3.97 22.64 18.54
N ILE A 160 -3.85 22.12 17.31
CA ILE A 160 -3.37 20.77 17.02
C ILE A 160 -1.93 20.60 17.53
N ARG A 161 -1.07 21.59 17.28
CA ARG A 161 0.31 21.65 17.79
C ARG A 161 0.35 21.60 19.32
N SER A 162 -0.53 22.36 19.98
CA SER A 162 -0.61 22.36 21.45
C SER A 162 -1.00 20.98 22.00
N GLU A 163 -1.92 20.26 21.36
CA GLU A 163 -2.25 18.87 21.75
C GLU A 163 -1.06 17.94 21.56
N TYR A 164 -0.36 18.04 20.42
CA TYR A 164 0.86 17.27 20.16
C TYR A 164 1.94 17.49 21.23
N LEU A 165 2.22 18.74 21.57
CA LEU A 165 3.21 19.07 22.60
C LEU A 165 2.79 18.59 24.00
N ALA A 166 1.49 18.66 24.32
CA ALA A 166 0.97 18.12 25.58
C ALA A 166 1.06 16.59 25.65
N ALA A 167 1.10 15.91 24.50
CA ALA A 167 1.21 14.46 24.36
C ALA A 167 2.66 13.96 24.16
N ALA A 168 3.68 14.77 24.49
CA ALA A 168 5.09 14.45 24.24
C ALA A 168 5.62 13.15 24.90
N GLY A 169 4.85 12.54 25.82
CA GLY A 169 5.18 11.26 26.44
C GLY A 169 4.64 10.01 25.72
N LEU A 170 3.88 10.19 24.63
CA LEU A 170 3.39 9.07 23.83
C LEU A 170 4.51 8.43 23.00
N GLU A 171 4.36 7.15 22.71
CA GLU A 171 5.32 6.39 21.90
C GLU A 171 5.19 6.74 20.42
N HIS A 172 6.33 6.97 19.77
CA HIS A 172 6.42 7.06 18.31
C HIS A 172 6.80 5.70 17.76
N VAL A 173 5.97 5.15 16.88
CA VAL A 173 6.22 3.88 16.20
C VAL A 173 6.96 4.15 14.89
N PRO A 174 8.06 3.45 14.58
CA PRO A 174 8.76 3.59 13.30
C PRO A 174 7.82 3.48 12.10
N CYS A 175 7.91 4.42 11.16
CA CYS A 175 7.08 4.41 9.94
C CYS A 175 7.46 3.27 8.99
N ILE A 176 8.71 2.80 9.05
CA ILE A 176 9.19 1.63 8.34
C ILE A 176 9.38 0.49 9.33
N ALA A 177 8.71 -0.63 9.06
CA ALA A 177 8.84 -1.84 9.86
C ALA A 177 10.30 -2.34 9.90
N PRO A 178 10.72 -3.00 10.99
CA PRO A 178 12.04 -3.63 11.05
C PRO A 178 12.19 -4.68 9.95
N ASN A 179 13.44 -4.86 9.48
CA ASN A 179 13.80 -5.79 8.41
C ASN A 179 13.15 -5.47 7.05
N ALA A 180 13.01 -4.18 6.71
CA ALA A 180 12.56 -3.77 5.38
C ALA A 180 13.50 -4.35 4.30
N GLN A 181 12.91 -5.02 3.31
CA GLN A 181 13.66 -5.73 2.26
C GLN A 181 14.22 -4.78 1.20
N ASP A 182 13.55 -3.65 0.95
CA ASP A 182 14.01 -2.66 -0.02
C ASP A 182 15.18 -1.84 0.58
N VAL A 183 16.35 -1.95 -0.06
CA VAL A 183 17.60 -1.29 0.33
C VAL A 183 17.43 0.21 0.53
N LYS A 184 16.52 0.88 -0.18
CA LYS A 184 16.33 2.32 0.00
C LYS A 184 15.89 2.66 1.43
N TRP A 185 15.17 1.75 2.09
CA TRP A 185 14.68 1.92 3.44
C TRP A 185 15.66 1.47 4.54
N ALA A 186 16.84 0.97 4.19
CA ALA A 186 17.75 0.33 5.14
C ALA A 186 18.10 1.23 6.35
N ARG A 187 18.24 2.54 6.17
CA ARG A 187 18.52 3.49 7.27
C ARG A 187 17.32 3.74 8.18
N LEU A 188 16.10 3.66 7.65
CA LEU A 188 14.87 3.96 8.38
C LEU A 188 14.15 2.71 8.92
N SER A 189 14.57 1.51 8.48
CA SER A 189 14.01 0.22 8.89
C SER A 189 14.04 0.02 10.41
N GLY A 190 12.87 0.12 11.05
CA GLY A 190 12.71 0.03 12.50
C GLY A 190 13.34 1.20 13.27
N SER A 191 13.67 2.29 12.60
CA SER A 191 14.33 3.45 13.19
C SER A 191 13.33 4.46 13.72
N ASP A 192 13.66 5.07 14.86
CA ASP A 192 12.91 6.18 15.46
C ASP A 192 13.25 7.54 14.82
N ASP A 193 14.12 7.54 13.80
CA ASP A 193 14.47 8.71 12.97
C ASP A 193 13.29 9.21 12.15
N TRP A 194 12.47 8.28 11.62
CA TRP A 194 11.19 8.58 10.99
C TRP A 194 10.11 7.69 11.61
N ALA A 195 9.33 8.29 12.51
CA ALA A 195 8.37 7.59 13.34
C ALA A 195 7.10 8.43 13.53
N ALA A 196 6.01 7.78 13.93
CA ALA A 196 4.72 8.43 14.04
C ALA A 196 3.96 8.06 15.32
N ILE A 197 3.19 9.02 15.84
CA ILE A 197 2.07 8.71 16.73
C ILE A 197 0.87 8.42 15.83
N ASN A 198 0.49 7.14 15.75
CA ASN A 198 -0.68 6.73 14.96
C ASN A 198 -1.95 6.98 15.77
N LEU A 199 -2.91 7.72 15.21
CA LEU A 199 -4.24 7.89 15.79
C LEU A 199 -5.24 6.93 15.16
N TYR A 200 -5.06 6.69 13.86
CA TYR A 200 -5.70 5.64 13.08
C TYR A 200 -4.66 4.98 12.20
N PHE A 201 -4.65 3.66 12.15
CA PHE A 201 -3.76 2.88 11.28
C PHE A 201 -4.53 1.69 10.71
N ASN A 202 -4.50 1.53 9.39
CA ASN A 202 -5.22 0.49 8.66
C ASN A 202 -6.71 0.38 9.06
N ALA A 203 -7.42 1.51 9.09
CA ALA A 203 -8.82 1.59 9.48
C ALA A 203 -9.11 1.08 10.91
N ALA A 204 -8.13 1.15 11.81
CA ALA A 204 -8.28 0.85 13.23
C ALA A 204 -7.87 2.06 14.09
N ARG A 205 -8.78 2.49 14.98
CA ARG A 205 -8.50 3.55 15.96
C ARG A 205 -7.47 3.07 16.98
N GLN A 206 -6.44 3.87 17.20
CA GLN A 206 -5.39 3.59 18.17
C GLN A 206 -5.71 4.23 19.54
N PRO A 207 -5.21 3.67 20.66
CA PRO A 207 -5.42 4.23 22.00
C PRO A 207 -4.98 5.69 22.13
N GLU A 208 -3.89 6.07 21.46
CA GLU A 208 -3.30 7.41 21.47
C GLU A 208 -4.29 8.48 21.01
N ALA A 209 -5.28 8.12 20.18
CA ALA A 209 -6.33 9.01 19.69
C ALA A 209 -7.15 9.68 20.81
N GLU A 210 -7.18 9.13 22.02
CA GLU A 210 -7.86 9.74 23.18
C GLU A 210 -7.22 11.05 23.63
N HIS A 211 -5.94 11.28 23.30
CA HIS A 211 -5.20 12.48 23.68
C HIS A 211 -5.41 13.68 22.73
N PHE A 212 -6.13 13.51 21.62
CA PHE A 212 -6.23 14.50 20.54
C PHE A 212 -7.66 14.94 20.18
N PRO A 213 -8.54 15.26 21.15
CA PRO A 213 -9.93 15.61 20.87
C PRO A 213 -10.12 16.85 19.99
N ALA A 214 -9.30 17.89 20.11
CA ALA A 214 -9.38 19.09 19.29
C ALA A 214 -8.94 18.82 17.85
N THR A 215 -7.92 17.99 17.67
CA THR A 215 -7.49 17.50 16.34
C THR A 215 -8.66 16.81 15.63
N PHE A 216 -9.38 15.90 16.32
CA PHE A 216 -10.55 15.23 15.72
C PHE A 216 -11.74 16.17 15.48
N ALA A 217 -11.96 17.15 16.35
CA ALA A 217 -12.99 18.17 16.13
C ALA A 217 -12.75 18.93 14.81
N THR A 218 -11.50 19.27 14.50
CA THR A 218 -11.13 19.89 13.23
C THR A 218 -11.31 18.92 12.05
N LEU A 219 -10.82 17.68 12.18
CA LEU A 219 -10.86 16.68 11.11
C LEU A 219 -12.29 16.25 10.74
N THR A 220 -13.28 16.46 11.61
CA THR A 220 -14.71 16.18 11.32
C THR A 220 -15.21 16.90 10.06
N SER A 221 -14.61 18.03 9.69
CA SER A 221 -14.95 18.79 8.48
C SER A 221 -14.19 18.36 7.22
N THR A 222 -13.24 17.44 7.37
CA THR A 222 -12.38 16.96 6.26
C THR A 222 -12.93 15.66 5.68
N PRO A 223 -12.80 15.44 4.36
CA PRO A 223 -13.21 14.20 3.71
C PRO A 223 -12.13 13.13 3.94
N LEU A 224 -11.95 12.70 5.18
CA LEU A 224 -11.02 11.61 5.51
C LEU A 224 -11.35 10.39 4.64
N LEU A 225 -10.32 9.77 4.10
CA LEU A 225 -10.45 8.47 3.48
C LEU A 225 -10.79 7.45 4.58
N THR A 226 -11.93 6.80 4.47
CA THR A 226 -12.44 5.86 5.46
C THR A 226 -12.67 4.48 4.82
N ARG A 227 -12.57 3.42 5.63
CA ARG A 227 -13.08 2.09 5.31
C ARG A 227 -14.10 1.73 6.37
N ASP A 228 -15.32 1.37 5.96
CA ASP A 228 -16.46 1.14 6.87
C ASP A 228 -16.67 2.29 7.87
N ASP A 229 -16.63 3.52 7.37
CA ASP A 229 -16.73 4.77 8.16
C ASP A 229 -15.59 4.99 9.18
N VAL A 230 -14.53 4.17 9.17
CA VAL A 230 -13.35 4.34 10.03
C VAL A 230 -12.20 4.96 9.23
N PRO A 231 -11.59 6.08 9.67
CA PRO A 231 -10.44 6.68 8.99
C PRO A 231 -9.33 5.66 8.75
N LEU A 232 -8.86 5.59 7.50
CA LEU A 232 -7.86 4.61 7.09
C LEU A 232 -6.53 4.87 7.81
N GLU A 233 -6.10 6.13 7.83
CA GLU A 233 -4.83 6.55 8.40
C GLU A 233 -4.89 8.01 8.83
N VAL A 234 -4.53 8.26 10.09
CA VAL A 234 -4.33 9.60 10.67
C VAL A 234 -3.18 9.49 11.66
N MET A 235 -2.14 10.30 11.50
CA MET A 235 -0.94 10.22 12.34
C MET A 235 -0.26 11.57 12.50
N PHE A 236 0.53 11.73 13.56
CA PHE A 236 1.58 12.75 13.60
C PHE A 236 2.90 12.11 13.17
N SER A 237 3.38 12.44 11.97
CA SER A 237 4.66 11.95 11.45
C SER A 237 5.78 12.88 11.88
N ARG A 238 6.84 12.32 12.48
CA ARG A 238 8.03 13.03 12.95
C ARG A 238 9.27 12.60 12.17
N MET A 239 10.05 13.58 11.73
CA MET A 239 11.43 13.37 11.27
C MET A 239 12.39 14.03 12.26
N ARG A 240 13.35 13.25 12.79
CA ARG A 240 14.44 13.79 13.61
C ARG A 240 15.39 14.71 12.83
N PRO A 241 16.26 15.46 13.52
CA PRO A 241 17.38 16.16 12.90
C PRO A 241 18.19 15.28 11.94
N ASP A 242 18.63 15.85 10.82
CA ASP A 242 19.47 15.21 9.80
C ASP A 242 18.90 13.90 9.19
N VAL A 243 17.57 13.82 9.12
CA VAL A 243 16.84 12.67 8.53
C VAL A 243 16.41 12.95 7.11
N GLU A 244 16.61 11.95 6.24
CA GLU A 244 16.15 11.95 4.85
C GLU A 244 15.27 10.73 4.58
N ILE A 245 14.08 10.97 4.05
CA ILE A 245 13.19 9.96 3.50
C ILE A 245 13.54 9.81 2.01
N PRO A 246 14.00 8.63 1.56
CA PRO A 246 14.45 8.41 0.18
C PRO A 246 13.32 8.58 -0.84
N PRO A 247 13.65 8.80 -2.12
CA PRO A 247 12.68 8.80 -3.21
C PRO A 247 11.80 7.54 -3.24
N HIS A 248 10.49 7.71 -3.19
CA HIS A 248 9.51 6.65 -3.28
C HIS A 248 8.20 7.14 -3.93
N CYS A 249 7.33 6.21 -4.30
CA CYS A 249 5.96 6.50 -4.71
C CYS A 249 5.02 5.76 -3.75
N GLY A 250 3.85 6.33 -3.53
CA GLY A 250 2.76 5.74 -2.78
C GLY A 250 2.07 4.61 -3.53
N LEU A 251 1.04 4.04 -2.91
CA LEU A 251 0.41 2.80 -3.39
C LEU A 251 -0.60 3.03 -4.53
N THR A 252 -1.22 4.20 -4.61
CA THR A 252 -2.31 4.46 -5.55
C THR A 252 -2.50 5.95 -5.81
N ASN A 253 -2.98 6.32 -7.01
CA ASN A 253 -3.38 7.69 -7.35
C ASN A 253 -4.86 8.01 -7.04
N THR A 254 -5.58 7.08 -6.40
CA THR A 254 -7.01 7.22 -6.07
C THR A 254 -7.27 7.99 -4.77
N ARG A 255 -6.20 8.41 -4.09
CA ARG A 255 -6.23 9.20 -2.86
C ARG A 255 -5.11 10.23 -2.88
N LEU A 256 -5.27 11.27 -2.09
CA LEU A 256 -4.25 12.29 -1.86
C LEU A 256 -3.79 12.22 -0.39
N THR A 257 -2.56 12.67 -0.15
CA THR A 257 -2.00 12.82 1.19
C THR A 257 -2.03 14.27 1.58
N VAL A 258 -2.55 14.54 2.78
CA VAL A 258 -2.56 15.86 3.38
C VAL A 258 -1.52 15.89 4.48
N HIS A 259 -0.64 16.89 4.45
CA HIS A 259 0.30 17.20 5.52
C HIS A 259 -0.02 18.58 6.07
N LEU A 260 -0.25 18.70 7.37
CA LEU A 260 -0.26 19.97 8.10
C LEU A 260 0.99 20.02 8.97
N PRO A 261 2.06 20.73 8.56
CA PRO A 261 3.24 20.92 9.39
C PRO A 261 2.89 21.73 10.64
N ILE A 262 3.14 21.15 11.81
CA ILE A 262 2.92 21.79 13.12
C ILE A 262 4.25 22.12 13.83
N ILE A 263 5.35 21.51 13.38
CA ILE A 263 6.72 21.90 13.68
C ILE A 263 7.50 21.81 12.37
N ALA A 264 7.97 22.95 11.87
CA ALA A 264 8.63 23.06 10.56
C ALA A 264 9.87 23.97 10.65
N PRO A 265 11.00 23.45 11.15
CA PRO A 265 12.24 24.22 11.26
C PRO A 265 12.85 24.51 9.89
N GLU A 266 13.62 25.60 9.80
CA GLU A 266 14.35 25.98 8.58
C GLU A 266 15.27 24.83 8.13
N GLY A 267 15.27 24.52 6.83
CA GLY A 267 16.00 23.38 6.28
C GLY A 267 15.16 22.11 6.13
N SER A 268 13.93 22.08 6.65
CA SER A 268 12.95 21.03 6.35
C SER A 268 12.30 21.27 4.99
N ALA A 269 12.35 20.28 4.10
CA ALA A 269 11.78 20.39 2.77
C ALA A 269 11.35 19.03 2.20
N PHE A 270 10.67 19.07 1.05
CA PHE A 270 10.35 17.90 0.26
C PHE A 270 10.47 18.18 -1.22
N ARG A 271 10.60 17.12 -2.00
CA ARG A 271 10.57 17.18 -3.45
C ARG A 271 9.54 16.17 -3.96
N ILE A 272 8.69 16.63 -4.87
CA ILE A 272 7.70 15.77 -5.53
C ILE A 272 7.71 16.03 -7.03
N ALA A 273 7.77 14.94 -7.79
CA ALA A 273 8.13 14.97 -9.21
C ALA A 273 9.44 15.77 -9.42
N SER A 274 9.38 16.87 -10.16
CA SER A 274 10.52 17.76 -10.44
C SER A 274 10.57 19.01 -9.55
N ASN A 275 9.64 19.18 -8.61
CA ASN A 275 9.49 20.42 -7.85
C ASN A 275 9.91 20.22 -6.39
N ARG A 276 10.74 21.13 -5.89
CA ARG A 276 11.16 21.21 -4.48
C ARG A 276 10.33 22.28 -3.76
N PHE A 277 9.92 21.99 -2.54
CA PHE A 277 9.15 22.88 -1.67
C PHE A 277 9.76 22.86 -0.27
N ASP A 278 9.86 24.03 0.35
CA ASP A 278 10.15 24.12 1.78
C ASP A 278 8.85 23.94 2.56
N TRP A 279 8.92 23.26 3.71
CA TRP A 279 7.73 23.10 4.54
C TRP A 279 7.35 24.44 5.18
N GLY A 280 6.11 24.88 4.97
CA GLY A 280 5.56 26.05 5.65
C GLY A 280 4.86 25.65 6.93
N LEU A 281 5.20 26.28 8.05
CA LEU A 281 4.49 26.12 9.31
C LEU A 281 3.00 26.49 9.14
N ASP A 282 2.11 25.68 9.70
CA ASP A 282 0.65 25.88 9.76
C ASP A 282 -0.09 25.87 8.42
N ALA A 283 0.60 25.66 7.29
CA ALA A 283 -0.01 25.64 5.97
C ALA A 283 -0.21 24.19 5.48
N PRO A 284 -1.45 23.72 5.27
CA PRO A 284 -1.68 22.37 4.77
C PRO A 284 -1.19 22.24 3.33
N ILE A 285 -0.51 21.13 3.06
CA ILE A 285 0.00 20.74 1.76
C ILE A 285 -0.69 19.45 1.35
N ILE A 286 -1.22 19.43 0.13
CA ILE A 286 -1.99 18.30 -0.40
C ILE A 286 -1.24 17.79 -1.62
N ILE A 287 -0.80 16.53 -1.55
CA ILE A 287 0.02 15.90 -2.58
C ILE A 287 -0.63 14.63 -3.09
N ASP A 288 -0.38 14.31 -4.36
CA ASP A 288 -0.56 12.97 -4.89
C ASP A 288 0.75 12.20 -4.69
N ASP A 289 0.84 11.43 -3.60
CA ASP A 289 2.04 10.67 -3.26
C ASP A 289 2.31 9.52 -4.24
N SER A 290 1.44 9.25 -5.22
CA SER A 290 1.76 8.35 -6.34
C SER A 290 2.86 8.89 -7.27
N PHE A 291 3.20 10.17 -7.17
CA PHE A 291 4.38 10.76 -7.77
C PHE A 291 5.63 10.51 -6.94
N LEU A 292 6.78 10.43 -7.60
CA LEU A 292 8.09 10.30 -6.94
C LEU A 292 8.27 11.43 -5.94
N TYR A 293 8.33 11.06 -4.67
CA TYR A 293 8.35 11.93 -3.51
C TYR A 293 9.54 11.56 -2.61
N GLU A 294 10.20 12.58 -2.06
CA GLU A 294 11.20 12.48 -1.01
C GLU A 294 11.04 13.67 -0.07
N ALA A 295 11.49 13.54 1.18
CA ALA A 295 11.47 14.61 2.16
C ALA A 295 12.65 14.53 3.09
N TRP A 296 13.03 15.64 3.70
CA TRP A 296 14.12 15.67 4.65
C TRP A 296 13.94 16.77 5.69
N ASN A 297 14.57 16.56 6.83
CA ASN A 297 14.74 17.53 7.89
C ASN A 297 16.24 17.78 8.06
N GLY A 298 16.75 18.85 7.44
CA GLY A 298 18.16 19.25 7.54
C GLY A 298 18.46 20.22 8.70
N SER A 299 17.58 20.27 9.71
CA SER A 299 17.72 21.15 10.87
C SER A 299 18.25 20.40 12.09
N ASP A 300 18.46 21.12 13.20
CA ASP A 300 18.80 20.58 14.53
C ASP A 300 17.58 20.38 15.44
N GLU A 301 16.36 20.58 14.91
CA GLU A 301 15.09 20.37 15.61
C GLU A 301 14.25 19.29 14.92
N ASP A 302 13.27 18.72 15.61
CA ASP A 302 12.32 17.78 14.99
C ASP A 302 11.41 18.50 13.97
N PHE A 303 11.13 17.86 12.84
CA PHE A 303 10.01 18.20 11.98
C PHE A 303 8.80 17.33 12.34
N VAL A 304 7.61 17.92 12.45
CA VAL A 304 6.36 17.19 12.75
C VAL A 304 5.22 17.70 11.89
N ALA A 305 4.49 16.78 11.26
CA ALA A 305 3.26 17.07 10.54
C ALA A 305 2.12 16.12 10.91
N LEU A 306 0.92 16.69 11.12
CA LEU A 306 -0.31 15.90 11.07
C LEU A 306 -0.50 15.42 9.63
N THR A 307 -0.62 14.11 9.44
CA THR A 307 -0.73 13.47 8.14
C THR A 307 -1.96 12.58 8.08
N PHE A 308 -2.74 12.68 7.00
CA PHE A 308 -3.89 11.83 6.74
C PHE A 308 -4.16 11.72 5.24
N LYS A 309 -5.06 10.82 4.85
CA LYS A 309 -5.44 10.61 3.45
C LYS A 309 -6.86 11.12 3.19
N ILE A 310 -7.10 11.61 1.97
CA ILE A 310 -8.43 11.97 1.44
C ILE A 310 -8.66 11.25 0.11
N PRO A 311 -9.90 10.95 -0.30
CA PRO A 311 -10.18 10.47 -1.65
C PRO A 311 -9.72 11.48 -2.70
N HIS A 312 -9.30 11.00 -3.87
CA HIS A 312 -9.00 11.89 -4.99
C HIS A 312 -10.28 12.69 -5.37
N PRO A 313 -10.21 14.03 -5.57
CA PRO A 313 -11.39 14.87 -5.74
C PRO A 313 -12.24 14.54 -6.98
N HIS A 314 -11.64 13.94 -8.00
CA HIS A 314 -12.32 13.44 -9.22
C HIS A 314 -12.70 11.95 -9.16
N LEU A 315 -12.83 11.39 -7.96
CA LEU A 315 -13.32 10.03 -7.71
C LEU A 315 -14.76 10.09 -7.21
N ALA A 316 -15.67 9.37 -7.85
CA ALA A 316 -17.04 9.24 -7.39
C ALA A 316 -17.13 8.30 -6.18
N ALA A 317 -18.11 8.51 -5.31
CA ALA A 317 -18.30 7.67 -4.11
C ALA A 317 -18.45 6.18 -4.45
N ALA A 318 -19.21 5.84 -5.51
CA ALA A 318 -19.35 4.46 -5.95
C ALA A 318 -18.04 3.85 -6.51
N GLU A 319 -17.17 4.68 -7.11
CA GLU A 319 -15.84 4.22 -7.55
C GLU A 319 -14.95 3.92 -6.34
N LEU A 320 -14.96 4.79 -5.32
CA LEU A 320 -14.24 4.56 -4.07
C LEU A 320 -14.68 3.26 -3.39
N MET A 321 -16.00 3.06 -3.24
CA MET A 321 -16.55 1.82 -2.68
C MET A 321 -16.10 0.58 -3.47
N ALA A 322 -16.08 0.66 -4.80
CA ALA A 322 -15.65 -0.45 -5.64
C ALA A 322 -14.15 -0.75 -5.48
N ILE A 323 -13.31 0.28 -5.39
CA ILE A 323 -11.87 0.12 -5.16
C ILE A 323 -11.62 -0.53 -3.80
N GLU A 324 -12.27 -0.05 -2.74
CA GLU A 324 -12.17 -0.62 -1.39
C GLU A 324 -12.61 -2.08 -1.38
N ALA A 325 -13.74 -2.41 -2.01
CA ALA A 325 -14.20 -3.78 -2.14
C ALA A 325 -13.19 -4.69 -2.84
N VAL A 326 -12.43 -4.19 -3.81
CA VAL A 326 -11.37 -4.98 -4.47
C VAL A 326 -10.17 -5.19 -3.53
N TYR A 327 -9.73 -4.14 -2.82
CA TYR A 327 -8.69 -4.28 -1.79
C TYR A 327 -9.09 -5.32 -0.74
N ASP A 328 -10.28 -5.21 -0.18
CA ASP A 328 -10.77 -6.15 0.84
C ASP A 328 -10.86 -7.57 0.31
N ARG A 329 -11.26 -7.73 -0.96
CA ARG A 329 -11.31 -9.03 -1.62
C ARG A 329 -9.92 -9.63 -1.78
N PHE A 330 -8.94 -8.84 -2.19
CA PHE A 330 -7.56 -9.29 -2.32
C PHE A 330 -6.96 -9.64 -0.96
N ASP A 331 -7.09 -8.76 0.02
CA ASP A 331 -6.57 -8.96 1.38
C ASP A 331 -7.17 -10.22 2.01
N SER A 332 -8.49 -10.43 1.86
CA SER A 332 -9.15 -11.64 2.34
C SER A 332 -8.65 -12.89 1.63
N TRP A 333 -8.53 -12.87 0.30
CA TRP A 333 -8.02 -14.02 -0.44
C TRP A 333 -6.57 -14.36 -0.06
N VAL A 334 -5.74 -13.32 0.11
CA VAL A 334 -4.35 -13.42 0.55
C VAL A 334 -4.30 -14.02 1.95
N ALA A 335 -5.10 -13.56 2.92
CA ALA A 335 -5.14 -14.11 4.27
C ALA A 335 -5.59 -15.59 4.28
N ASP A 336 -6.61 -15.93 3.49
CA ASP A 336 -7.21 -17.27 3.47
C ASP A 336 -6.38 -18.31 2.70
N ARG A 337 -5.37 -17.90 1.92
CA ARG A 337 -4.67 -18.80 1.00
C ARG A 337 -3.90 -19.93 1.70
N ILE A 338 -3.41 -19.69 2.91
CA ILE A 338 -2.68 -20.67 3.73
C ILE A 338 -3.66 -21.76 4.20
N ASP A 339 -4.78 -21.34 4.80
CA ASP A 339 -5.84 -22.23 5.27
C ASP A 339 -6.45 -23.03 4.11
N ARG A 340 -6.67 -22.36 2.96
CA ARG A 340 -7.15 -22.98 1.71
C ARG A 340 -6.26 -24.13 1.25
N LEU A 341 -4.95 -23.98 1.37
CA LEU A 341 -4.00 -25.04 1.00
C LEU A 341 -3.84 -26.09 2.11
N GLY A 342 -4.40 -25.89 3.30
CA GLY A 342 -4.24 -26.79 4.44
C GLY A 342 -2.80 -26.82 4.96
N ILE A 343 -2.09 -25.69 4.89
CA ILE A 343 -0.73 -25.55 5.42
C ILE A 343 -0.84 -25.27 6.92
N ILE A 344 -0.16 -26.08 7.74
CA ILE A 344 -0.14 -25.91 9.19
C ILE A 344 1.08 -25.06 9.56
N HIS A 345 0.87 -23.83 10.03
CA HIS A 345 1.94 -23.04 10.62
C HIS A 345 2.35 -23.64 11.98
N PRO A 346 3.64 -23.93 12.21
CA PRO A 346 4.11 -24.42 13.52
C PRO A 346 3.90 -23.41 14.65
N ASP A 347 3.73 -22.11 14.35
CA ASP A 347 3.56 -21.02 15.33
C ASP A 347 2.19 -20.29 15.26
N ALA A 348 1.20 -20.84 14.56
CA ALA A 348 -0.15 -20.26 14.64
C ALA A 348 -0.72 -20.48 16.05
N PRO A 349 -1.12 -19.42 16.80
CA PRO A 349 -1.80 -19.62 18.07
C PRO A 349 -3.06 -20.46 17.79
N THR A 350 -3.15 -21.61 18.44
CA THR A 350 -4.36 -22.43 18.42
C THR A 350 -5.52 -21.53 18.83
N LYS A 351 -6.47 -21.31 17.92
CA LYS A 351 -7.76 -20.71 18.27
C LYS A 351 -8.43 -21.63 19.29
N SER A 352 -8.32 -21.27 20.56
CA SER A 352 -9.05 -21.87 21.68
C SER A 352 -10.23 -21.00 22.06
#